data_AF-Q8SZ05-F1
#
_entry.id   AF-Q8SZ05-F1
#
_cell.length_a   1.000
_cell.length_b   1.000
_cell.length_c   1.000
_cell.angle_alpha   90.00
_cell.angle_beta   90.00
_cell.angle_gamma   90.00
#
_symmetry.space_group_name_H-M   'P 1'
#
loop_
_entity.id
_entity.type
_entity.pdbx_description
1 polymer ?
#
loop_
_entity_poly.entity_id
_entity_poly.type
_entity_poly.pdbx_seq_one_letter_code
_entity_poly.pdbx_strand_id
1 'polypeptide(L)'
;MPELEMCEYRINYTNHLRYTNVGKQSRFCGSPVRLFTNVPLRLLQLPPEEGYKYCQKCDCYTAKENLHCNRCGKCPSVNGQTYKHCESCDACVKPNYVHCSDCRRCTQKEGHNCSFYQTKQHCWMCGQKGHIETKCPNFRKRKTNYTKGCLLCGKRNHREKRCSYRSKYFREQCFMNETTIQCL
;
A
#
# COMPACT_ATOMS: atom_id res chain seq x y z
N MET A 1 9.65 10.90 11.14
CA MET A 1 8.88 10.78 12.38
C MET A 1 8.06 9.50 12.33
N PRO A 2 8.63 8.39 12.82
CA PRO A 2 8.04 7.05 12.73
C PRO A 2 6.80 6.86 13.62
N GLU A 3 6.55 7.77 14.55
CA GLU A 3 5.43 7.74 15.51
C GLU A 3 4.15 8.44 15.03
N LEU A 4 4.17 9.09 13.85
CA LEU A 4 3.00 9.79 13.33
C LEU A 4 2.12 8.85 12.50
N GLU A 5 0.84 8.80 12.84
CA GLU A 5 -0.20 8.11 12.09
C GLU A 5 -1.11 9.11 11.35
N MET A 6 -1.61 8.71 10.19
CA MET A 6 -2.53 9.51 9.39
C MET A 6 -3.98 9.28 9.85
N CYS A 7 -4.65 10.33 10.30
CA CYS A 7 -6.09 10.34 10.52
C CYS A 7 -6.83 10.55 9.18
N GLU A 8 -7.97 9.88 8.99
CA GLU A 8 -8.71 9.95 7.71
C GLU A 8 -9.52 11.25 7.52
N TYR A 9 -9.62 12.10 8.55
CA TYR A 9 -10.35 13.37 8.48
C TYR A 9 -9.85 14.29 7.36
N ARG A 10 -10.78 14.77 6.54
CA ARG A 10 -10.52 15.59 5.34
C ARG A 10 -10.54 17.06 5.71
N ILE A 11 -9.36 17.67 5.82
CA ILE A 11 -9.24 19.09 6.15
C ILE A 11 -9.51 19.91 4.89
N ASN A 12 -10.63 20.61 4.87
CA ASN A 12 -11.03 21.50 3.78
C ASN A 12 -10.49 22.91 4.00
N TYR A 13 -10.06 23.56 2.92
CA TYR A 13 -9.66 24.96 2.90
C TYR A 13 -10.51 25.69 1.87
N THR A 14 -10.87 26.93 2.14
CA THR A 14 -11.63 27.78 1.21
C THR A 14 -10.78 28.28 0.04
N ASN A 15 -9.46 28.34 0.21
CA ASN A 15 -8.52 29.02 -0.69
C ASN A 15 -7.30 28.17 -1.08
N HIS A 16 -7.41 26.83 -1.10
CA HIS A 16 -6.25 26.00 -1.40
C HIS A 16 -5.79 26.11 -2.85
N LEU A 17 -4.51 26.45 -3.07
CA LEU A 17 -3.95 26.71 -4.41
C LEU A 17 -4.10 25.54 -5.40
N ARG A 18 -4.00 24.30 -4.90
CA ARG A 18 -3.97 23.07 -5.74
C ARG A 18 -5.24 22.23 -5.73
N TYR A 19 -6.29 22.63 -5.01
CA TYR A 19 -7.57 21.92 -5.05
C TYR A 19 -8.72 22.85 -4.63
N THR A 20 -9.91 22.59 -5.15
CA THR A 20 -11.15 23.24 -4.71
C THR A 20 -12.21 22.18 -4.41
N ASN A 21 -13.14 22.53 -3.53
CA ASN A 21 -14.33 21.74 -3.22
C ASN A 21 -15.58 22.32 -3.89
N VAL A 22 -15.44 23.42 -4.63
CA VAL A 22 -16.55 24.21 -5.18
C VAL A 22 -16.52 24.18 -6.71
N GLY A 23 -17.71 24.06 -7.31
CA GLY A 23 -17.89 24.13 -8.76
C GLY A 23 -17.42 22.91 -9.53
N LYS A 24 -17.30 23.05 -10.86
CA LYS A 24 -16.98 21.94 -11.78
C LYS A 24 -15.57 21.36 -11.61
N GLN A 25 -14.66 22.12 -11.00
CA GLN A 25 -13.29 21.66 -10.68
C GLN A 25 -13.21 20.97 -9.31
N SER A 26 -14.35 20.83 -8.61
CA SER A 26 -14.42 20.12 -7.34
C SER A 26 -13.99 18.67 -7.51
N ARG A 27 -13.15 18.21 -6.59
CA ARG A 27 -12.67 16.82 -6.63
C ARG A 27 -13.66 15.91 -5.93
N PHE A 28 -14.06 14.85 -6.63
CA PHE A 28 -14.98 13.83 -6.11
C PHE A 28 -14.57 13.25 -4.74
N CYS A 29 -13.27 13.05 -4.50
CA CYS A 29 -12.77 12.47 -3.24
C CYS A 29 -12.47 13.51 -2.14
N GLY A 30 -12.95 14.75 -2.32
CA GLY A 30 -12.73 15.86 -1.40
C GLY A 30 -11.27 16.34 -1.32
N SER A 31 -10.95 17.01 -0.21
CA SER A 31 -9.60 17.49 0.09
C SER A 31 -8.57 16.35 0.14
N PRO A 32 -7.32 16.56 -0.33
CA PRO A 32 -6.23 15.58 -0.21
C PRO A 32 -5.53 15.68 1.14
N VAL A 33 -5.80 16.74 1.92
CA VAL A 33 -5.08 17.05 3.16
C VAL A 33 -5.65 16.21 4.29
N ARG A 34 -4.75 15.63 5.09
CA ARG A 34 -5.03 14.76 6.23
C ARG A 34 -4.22 15.22 7.43
N LEU A 35 -4.74 14.98 8.62
CA LEU A 35 -4.00 15.19 9.86
C LEU A 35 -3.02 14.04 10.09
N PHE A 36 -1.79 14.36 10.48
CA PHE A 36 -0.82 13.40 10.99
C PHE A 36 -0.58 13.69 12.46
N THR A 37 -0.67 12.68 13.31
CA THR A 37 -0.61 12.84 14.76
C THR A 37 0.08 11.64 15.42
N ASN A 38 0.72 11.87 16.56
CA ASN A 38 1.19 10.80 17.45
C ASN A 38 0.13 10.41 18.50
N VAL A 39 -1.02 11.08 18.51
CA VAL A 39 -2.17 10.70 19.35
C VAL A 39 -2.82 9.44 18.76
N PRO A 40 -3.08 8.39 19.57
CA PRO A 40 -3.74 7.19 19.11
C PRO A 40 -5.06 7.48 18.40
N LEU A 41 -5.23 6.96 17.17
CA LEU A 41 -6.39 7.28 16.32
C LEU A 41 -7.74 6.86 16.94
N ARG A 42 -7.76 5.90 17.87
CA ARG A 42 -8.96 5.51 18.63
C ARG A 42 -9.56 6.63 19.47
N LEU A 43 -8.73 7.59 19.88
CA LEU A 43 -9.14 8.74 20.70
C LEU A 43 -9.72 9.88 19.84
N LEU A 44 -9.47 9.85 18.53
CA LEU A 44 -9.97 10.87 17.61
C LEU A 44 -11.34 10.47 17.07
N GLN A 45 -12.38 11.03 17.67
CA GLN A 45 -13.75 10.85 17.21
C GLN A 45 -14.02 11.76 16.01
N LEU A 46 -14.49 11.17 14.91
CA LEU A 46 -14.86 11.92 13.71
C LEU A 46 -16.39 12.01 13.57
N PRO A 47 -16.93 13.16 13.13
CA PRO A 47 -18.36 13.44 13.11
C PRO A 47 -19.11 12.55 12.09
N PRO A 48 -20.10 11.73 12.50
CA PRO A 48 -20.88 10.90 11.58
C PRO A 48 -21.66 11.71 10.53
N GLU A 49 -22.16 12.88 10.91
CA GLU A 49 -22.86 13.85 10.08
C GLU A 49 -22.03 14.34 8.88
N GLU A 50 -20.69 14.32 8.98
CA GLU A 50 -19.79 14.65 7.86
C GLU A 50 -19.40 13.42 7.02
N GLY A 51 -20.02 12.27 7.27
CA GLY A 51 -19.78 11.05 6.50
C GLY A 51 -18.64 10.19 7.02
N TYR A 52 -18.37 10.20 8.33
CA TYR A 52 -17.43 9.28 8.98
C TYR A 52 -18.15 8.16 9.73
N LYS A 53 -17.42 7.08 10.01
CA LYS A 53 -17.90 5.94 10.79
C LYS A 53 -16.78 5.36 11.65
N TYR A 54 -17.14 4.73 12.75
CA TYR A 54 -16.19 3.97 13.56
C TYR A 54 -15.99 2.56 13.00
N CYS A 55 -14.75 2.12 12.86
CA CYS A 55 -14.39 0.76 12.47
C CYS A 55 -13.95 -0.05 13.69
N GLN A 56 -14.81 -0.96 14.16
CA GLN A 56 -14.54 -1.80 15.33
C GLN A 56 -13.28 -2.67 15.20
N LYS A 57 -12.97 -3.16 13.98
CA LYS A 57 -11.79 -4.02 13.75
C LYS A 57 -10.46 -3.28 13.82
N CYS A 58 -10.46 -2.00 13.43
CA CYS A 58 -9.27 -1.16 13.48
C CYS A 58 -9.20 -0.31 14.74
N ASP A 59 -10.27 -0.29 15.54
CA ASP A 59 -10.44 0.63 16.68
C ASP A 59 -10.18 2.10 16.30
N CYS A 60 -10.74 2.57 15.17
CA CYS A 60 -10.56 3.96 14.74
C CYS A 60 -11.71 4.47 13.86
N TYR A 61 -11.83 5.80 13.76
CA TYR A 61 -12.79 6.44 12.86
C TYR A 61 -12.22 6.56 11.44
N THR A 62 -13.07 6.26 10.46
CA THR A 62 -12.73 6.16 9.04
C THR A 62 -13.85 6.79 8.20
N ALA A 63 -13.59 7.07 6.92
CA ALA A 63 -14.63 7.55 6.02
C ALA A 63 -15.70 6.46 5.82
N LYS A 64 -16.96 6.85 5.62
CA LYS A 64 -18.09 5.92 5.47
C LYS A 64 -17.87 4.93 4.31
N GLU A 65 -17.33 5.44 3.21
CA GLU A 65 -16.96 4.70 2.00
C GLU A 65 -15.64 3.90 2.10
N ASN A 66 -14.84 4.11 3.15
CA ASN A 66 -13.65 3.31 3.39
C ASN A 66 -14.06 1.94 3.93
N LEU A 67 -13.77 0.89 3.17
CA LEU A 67 -14.13 -0.47 3.54
C LEU A 67 -12.93 -1.17 4.17
N HIS A 68 -13.13 -1.74 5.36
CA HIS A 68 -12.13 -2.55 6.02
C HIS A 68 -11.77 -3.77 5.16
N CYS A 69 -10.49 -3.98 4.90
CA CYS A 69 -10.03 -5.17 4.21
C CYS A 69 -9.65 -6.26 5.21
N ASN A 70 -10.49 -7.29 5.34
CA ASN A 70 -10.24 -8.40 6.27
C ASN A 70 -8.91 -9.13 6.02
N ARG A 71 -8.46 -9.20 4.76
CA ARG A 71 -7.17 -9.84 4.40
C ARG A 71 -5.95 -9.04 4.79
N CYS A 72 -6.07 -7.71 4.81
CA CYS A 72 -4.99 -6.82 5.24
C CYS A 72 -5.12 -6.42 6.72
N GLY A 73 -6.26 -6.71 7.36
CA GLY A 73 -6.56 -6.33 8.74
C GLY A 73 -6.65 -4.81 8.96
N LYS A 74 -6.92 -4.01 7.91
CA LYS A 74 -6.95 -2.55 8.01
C LYS A 74 -7.95 -1.89 7.08
N CYS A 75 -8.35 -0.66 7.41
CA CYS A 75 -9.06 0.25 6.52
C CYS A 75 -8.05 0.93 5.58
N PRO A 76 -7.99 0.53 4.30
CA PRO A 76 -6.84 0.83 3.45
C PRO A 76 -6.94 2.14 2.68
N SER A 77 -8.10 2.81 2.62
CA SER A 77 -8.22 4.05 1.87
C SER A 77 -7.31 5.14 2.44
N VAL A 78 -6.60 5.82 1.54
CA VAL A 78 -5.74 6.96 1.90
C VAL A 78 -6.30 8.26 1.30
N ASN A 79 -6.88 8.20 0.10
CA ASN A 79 -7.38 9.36 -0.64
C ASN A 79 -8.91 9.41 -0.73
N GLY A 80 -9.62 8.75 0.19
CA GLY A 80 -11.09 8.75 0.23
C GLY A 80 -11.78 7.87 -0.82
N GLN A 81 -11.03 7.17 -1.66
CA GLN A 81 -11.58 6.17 -2.58
C GLN A 81 -11.69 4.82 -1.89
N THR A 82 -12.68 4.00 -2.24
CA THR A 82 -12.74 2.62 -1.76
C THR A 82 -11.66 1.78 -2.46
N TYR A 83 -10.65 1.33 -1.70
CA TYR A 83 -9.57 0.51 -2.26
C TYR A 83 -10.04 -0.92 -2.40
N LYS A 84 -9.55 -1.60 -3.44
CA LYS A 84 -9.78 -3.02 -3.65
C LYS A 84 -8.55 -3.82 -3.25
N HIS A 85 -8.76 -5.03 -2.73
CA HIS A 85 -7.64 -5.93 -2.47
C HIS A 85 -7.18 -6.59 -3.79
N CYS A 86 -5.89 -6.57 -4.06
CA CYS A 86 -5.29 -7.34 -5.15
C CYS A 86 -4.69 -8.63 -4.60
N GLU A 87 -5.28 -9.76 -5.01
CA GLU A 87 -4.83 -11.11 -4.66
C GLU A 87 -3.38 -11.39 -5.08
N SER A 88 -3.00 -10.97 -6.28
CA SER A 88 -1.66 -11.22 -6.84
C SER A 88 -0.55 -10.40 -6.19
N CYS A 89 -0.88 -9.22 -5.67
CA CYS A 89 0.05 -8.40 -4.89
C CYS A 89 -0.02 -8.71 -3.40
N ASP A 90 -1.11 -9.33 -2.95
CA ASP A 90 -1.55 -9.36 -1.57
C ASP A 90 -1.41 -7.94 -0.98
N ALA A 91 -2.21 -7.00 -1.48
CA ALA A 91 -2.19 -5.60 -1.04
C ALA A 91 -3.48 -4.88 -1.47
N CYS A 92 -3.94 -3.93 -0.66
CA CYS A 92 -5.00 -3.02 -1.06
C CYS A 92 -4.46 -1.93 -1.98
N VAL A 93 -5.15 -1.70 -3.09
CA VAL A 93 -4.75 -0.77 -4.14
C VAL A 93 -5.92 0.10 -4.56
N LYS A 94 -5.62 1.25 -5.19
CA LYS A 94 -6.63 2.14 -5.74
C LYS A 94 -7.56 1.37 -6.72
N PRO A 95 -8.85 1.73 -6.81
CA PRO A 95 -9.81 1.00 -7.63
C PRO A 95 -9.42 0.93 -9.11
N ASN A 96 -8.84 2.01 -9.65
CA ASN A 96 -8.40 2.10 -11.05
C ASN A 96 -7.07 1.39 -11.34
N TYR A 97 -6.43 0.79 -10.34
CA TYR A 97 -5.19 0.06 -10.55
C TYR A 97 -5.48 -1.38 -11.00
N VAL A 98 -4.64 -1.87 -11.90
CA VAL A 98 -4.67 -3.25 -12.43
C VAL A 98 -3.35 -3.93 -12.15
N HIS A 99 -3.35 -5.24 -11.96
CA HIS A 99 -2.12 -5.99 -11.74
C HIS A 99 -1.40 -6.19 -13.08
N CYS A 100 -0.19 -5.65 -13.21
CA CYS A 100 0.68 -5.88 -14.35
C CYS A 100 1.56 -7.11 -14.07
N SER A 101 1.50 -8.12 -14.94
CA SER A 101 2.31 -9.34 -14.85
C SER A 101 3.80 -9.06 -14.95
N ASP A 102 4.19 -8.14 -15.83
CA ASP A 102 5.59 -7.87 -16.15
C ASP A 102 6.25 -7.08 -15.02
N CYS A 103 5.52 -6.12 -14.46
CA CYS A 103 5.94 -5.37 -13.28
C CYS A 103 5.76 -6.16 -11.98
N ARG A 104 4.99 -7.25 -12.01
CA ARG A 104 4.49 -8.01 -10.85
C ARG A 104 3.93 -7.14 -9.72
N ARG A 105 3.31 -5.99 -10.08
CA ARG A 105 2.75 -4.97 -9.20
C ARG A 105 1.47 -4.39 -9.78
N CYS A 106 0.66 -3.78 -8.92
CA CYS A 106 -0.48 -2.99 -9.37
C CYS A 106 -0.03 -1.63 -9.87
N THR A 107 -0.43 -1.31 -11.10
CA THR A 107 -0.13 -0.06 -11.80
C THR A 107 -1.41 0.59 -12.27
N GLN A 108 -1.31 1.82 -12.79
CA GLN A 108 -2.42 2.45 -13.49
C GLN A 108 -2.80 1.63 -14.72
N LYS A 109 -4.10 1.60 -15.04
CA LYS A 109 -4.63 0.85 -16.20
C LYS A 109 -3.97 1.28 -17.51
N GLU A 110 -3.75 2.58 -17.68
CA GLU A 110 -3.24 3.19 -18.90
C GLU A 110 -1.97 4.02 -18.61
N GLY A 111 -1.11 4.17 -19.63
CA GLY A 111 0.08 5.02 -19.55
C GLY A 111 1.24 4.49 -18.69
N HIS A 112 1.18 3.24 -18.19
CA HIS A 112 2.29 2.68 -17.42
C HIS A 112 3.37 2.08 -18.35
N ASN A 113 4.61 2.54 -18.20
CA ASN A 113 5.77 1.95 -18.88
C ASN A 113 6.47 0.95 -17.95
N CYS A 114 6.44 -0.34 -18.29
CA CYS A 114 7.01 -1.40 -17.46
C CYS A 114 8.51 -1.20 -17.19
N SER A 115 9.29 -0.90 -18.22
CA SER A 115 10.74 -0.73 -18.11
C SER A 115 11.10 0.40 -17.13
N PHE A 116 10.49 1.58 -17.30
CA PHE A 116 10.70 2.70 -16.39
C PHE A 116 10.21 2.38 -14.97
N TYR A 117 9.03 1.78 -14.85
CA TYR A 117 8.45 1.48 -13.54
C TYR A 117 9.32 0.50 -12.75
N GLN A 118 9.86 -0.54 -13.39
CA GLN A 118 10.78 -1.50 -12.77
C GLN A 118 12.06 -0.83 -12.24
N THR A 119 12.56 0.24 -12.88
CA THR A 119 13.73 0.99 -12.36
C THR A 119 13.46 1.70 -11.03
N LYS A 120 12.19 2.03 -10.75
CA LYS A 120 11.77 2.74 -9.52
C LYS A 120 11.27 1.80 -8.43
N GLN A 121 11.00 0.54 -8.75
CA GLN A 121 10.58 -0.45 -7.78
C GLN A 121 11.72 -0.90 -6.89
N HIS A 122 11.38 -1.21 -5.63
CA HIS A 122 12.26 -1.96 -4.73
C HIS A 122 11.94 -3.45 -4.86
N CYS A 123 12.98 -4.25 -5.03
CA CYS A 123 12.89 -5.70 -5.04
C CYS A 123 12.45 -6.21 -3.66
N TRP A 124 11.39 -7.02 -3.59
CA TRP A 124 10.98 -7.65 -2.31
C TRP A 124 11.97 -8.69 -1.78
N MET A 125 12.96 -9.10 -2.56
CA MET A 125 13.94 -10.10 -2.14
C MET A 125 15.15 -9.45 -1.46
N CYS A 126 15.71 -8.39 -2.05
CA CYS A 126 16.93 -7.75 -1.52
C CYS A 126 16.74 -6.29 -1.06
N GLY A 127 15.56 -5.72 -1.24
CA GLY A 127 15.27 -4.33 -0.87
C GLY A 127 15.86 -3.27 -1.80
N GLN A 128 16.76 -3.61 -2.72
CA GLN A 128 17.38 -2.64 -3.62
C GLN A 128 16.42 -2.15 -4.71
N LYS A 129 16.59 -0.88 -5.12
CA LYS A 129 15.87 -0.27 -6.25
C LYS A 129 16.47 -0.71 -7.59
N GLY A 130 15.71 -0.58 -8.67
CA GLY A 130 16.23 -0.73 -10.04
C GLY A 130 15.88 -2.05 -10.72
N HIS A 131 15.27 -3.00 -10.01
CA HIS A 131 14.91 -4.30 -10.56
C HIS A 131 13.75 -4.95 -9.78
N ILE A 132 13.17 -5.98 -10.39
CA ILE A 132 12.12 -6.81 -9.78
C ILE A 132 12.66 -8.15 -9.29
N GLU A 133 11.86 -8.88 -8.50
CA GLU A 133 12.28 -10.09 -7.82
C GLU A 133 12.80 -11.17 -8.78
N THR A 134 12.23 -11.28 -9.99
CA THR A 134 12.66 -12.24 -11.02
C THR A 134 14.04 -11.95 -11.61
N LYS A 135 14.50 -10.69 -11.53
CA LYS A 135 15.80 -10.23 -12.05
C LYS A 135 16.79 -9.90 -10.92
N CYS A 136 16.49 -10.26 -9.68
CA CYS A 136 17.28 -9.90 -8.49
C CYS A 136 18.70 -10.50 -8.52
N PRO A 137 19.76 -9.67 -8.61
CA PRO A 137 21.14 -10.16 -8.69
C PRO A 137 21.57 -10.92 -7.43
N ASN A 138 21.10 -10.47 -6.26
CA ASN A 138 21.38 -11.09 -4.97
C ASN A 138 20.70 -12.46 -4.79
N PHE A 139 19.75 -12.82 -5.68
CA PHE A 139 19.02 -14.09 -5.61
C PHE A 139 19.06 -14.90 -6.92
N ARG A 140 19.97 -14.54 -7.85
CA ARG A 140 20.05 -15.13 -9.20
C ARG A 140 20.48 -16.61 -9.24
N LYS A 141 20.98 -17.18 -8.14
CA LYS A 141 21.65 -18.50 -8.13
C LYS A 141 20.84 -19.67 -7.59
N ARG A 142 19.62 -19.47 -7.10
CA ARG A 142 18.72 -20.58 -6.74
C ARG A 142 17.65 -20.69 -7.83
N LYS A 143 17.63 -21.79 -8.58
CA LYS A 143 16.59 -22.08 -9.58
C LYS A 143 15.24 -22.14 -8.87
N THR A 144 14.56 -21.00 -8.75
CA THR A 144 13.16 -20.97 -8.32
C THR A 144 12.36 -21.48 -9.51
N ASN A 145 11.83 -22.70 -9.42
CA ASN A 145 11.00 -23.29 -10.47
C ASN A 145 9.64 -22.57 -10.65
N TYR A 146 9.39 -21.53 -9.86
CA TYR A 146 8.12 -20.80 -9.83
C TYR A 146 8.24 -19.51 -10.62
N THR A 147 7.42 -19.38 -11.67
CA THR A 147 7.28 -18.14 -12.45
C THR A 147 6.04 -17.34 -12.06
N LYS A 148 5.12 -17.95 -11.30
CA LYS A 148 3.85 -17.38 -10.83
C LYS A 148 3.71 -17.60 -9.32
N GLY A 149 2.98 -16.72 -8.64
CA GLY A 149 2.83 -16.76 -7.19
C GLY A 149 4.07 -16.28 -6.44
N CYS A 150 4.28 -16.78 -5.22
CA CYS A 150 5.43 -16.50 -4.39
C CYS A 150 6.70 -17.20 -4.93
N LEU A 151 7.74 -16.44 -5.28
CA LEU A 151 8.99 -17.03 -5.79
C LEU A 151 9.76 -17.89 -4.78
N LEU A 152 9.42 -17.82 -3.48
CA LEU A 152 10.10 -18.56 -2.42
C LEU A 152 9.49 -19.95 -2.17
N CYS A 153 8.20 -20.13 -2.41
CA CYS A 153 7.47 -21.36 -2.06
C CYS A 153 6.42 -21.82 -3.09
N GLY A 154 6.22 -21.07 -4.18
CA GLY A 154 5.30 -21.39 -5.26
C GLY A 154 3.81 -21.15 -4.98
N LYS A 155 3.41 -20.87 -3.74
CA LYS A 155 2.00 -20.64 -3.40
C LYS A 155 1.49 -19.32 -3.98
N ARG A 156 0.21 -19.28 -4.38
CA ARG A 156 -0.44 -18.10 -5.03
C ARG A 156 -1.20 -17.18 -4.06
N ASN A 157 -1.34 -17.57 -2.79
CA ASN A 157 -2.14 -16.85 -1.80
C ASN A 157 -1.41 -15.67 -1.14
N HIS A 158 -0.11 -15.54 -1.34
CA HIS A 158 0.72 -14.49 -0.77
C HIS A 158 1.91 -14.20 -1.68
N ARG A 159 2.69 -13.16 -1.34
CA ARG A 159 3.92 -12.78 -2.04
C ARG A 159 5.14 -12.89 -1.15
N GLU A 160 6.31 -12.70 -1.75
CA GLU A 160 7.63 -12.92 -1.17
C GLU A 160 7.83 -12.20 0.17
N LYS A 161 7.18 -11.05 0.35
CA LYS A 161 7.21 -10.27 1.59
C LYS A 161 6.44 -10.92 2.75
N ARG A 162 5.38 -11.69 2.47
CA ARG A 162 4.55 -12.36 3.50
C ARG A 162 4.72 -13.88 3.49
N CYS A 163 5.84 -14.37 2.94
CA CYS A 163 6.10 -15.80 2.88
C CYS A 163 6.63 -16.32 4.22
N SER A 164 6.04 -17.39 4.73
CA SER A 164 6.52 -18.07 5.95
C SER A 164 7.96 -18.57 5.81
N TYR A 165 8.37 -18.92 4.58
CA TYR A 165 9.73 -19.36 4.30
C TYR A 165 10.72 -18.21 4.11
N ARG A 166 10.29 -16.93 4.20
CA ARG A 166 11.15 -15.77 3.96
C ARG A 166 12.37 -15.73 4.88
N SER A 167 12.19 -16.03 6.16
CA SER A 167 13.26 -16.07 7.16
C SER A 167 14.34 -17.13 6.88
N LYS A 168 14.03 -18.16 6.07
CA LYS A 168 15.01 -19.16 5.61
C LYS A 168 16.00 -18.58 4.60
N TYR A 169 15.60 -17.55 3.86
CA TYR A 169 16.36 -16.99 2.75
C TYR A 169 16.93 -15.61 3.05
N PHE A 170 16.32 -14.88 3.97
CA PHE A 170 16.68 -13.51 4.28
C PHE A 170 16.71 -13.28 5.77
N ARG A 171 17.71 -12.52 6.22
CA ARG A 171 17.72 -11.88 7.52
C ARG A 171 17.24 -10.45 7.34
N GLU A 172 16.12 -10.12 7.96
CA GLU A 172 15.54 -8.79 7.94
C GLU A 172 15.78 -8.13 9.30
N GLN A 173 16.34 -6.92 9.28
CA GLN A 173 16.48 -6.08 10.45
C GLN A 173 15.66 -4.83 10.24
N CYS A 174 14.76 -4.53 11.18
CA CYS A 174 13.96 -3.32 11.18
C CYS A 174 14.53 -2.38 12.23
N PHE A 175 15.05 -1.23 11.80
CA PHE A 175 15.50 -0.17 12.68
C PHE A 175 14.86 1.14 12.23
N MET A 176 14.18 1.86 13.13
CA MET A 176 13.54 3.16 12.83
C MET A 176 12.62 3.15 11.58
N ASN A 177 11.80 2.10 11.40
CA ASN A 177 10.94 1.85 10.22
C ASN A 177 11.69 1.65 8.89
N GLU A 178 13.02 1.56 8.90
CA GLU A 178 13.83 1.12 7.77
C GLU A 178 14.09 -0.38 7.89
N THR A 179 13.78 -1.13 6.84
CA THR A 179 14.05 -2.56 6.77
C THR A 179 15.27 -2.81 5.91
N THR A 180 16.35 -3.27 6.51
CA THR A 180 17.51 -3.80 5.78
C THR A 180 17.32 -5.30 5.57
N ILE A 181 17.61 -5.77 4.35
CA ILE A 181 17.42 -7.17 3.96
C ILE A 181 18.76 -7.73 3.53
N GLN A 182 19.27 -8.69 4.29
CA GLN A 182 20.47 -9.44 3.96
C GLN A 182 20.09 -10.82 3.44
N CYS A 183 20.61 -11.21 2.28
CA CYS A 183 20.42 -12.56 1.74
C CYS A 183 21.32 -13.56 2.48
N LEU A 184 20.77 -14.72 2.84
CA LEU A 184 21.46 -15.83 3.50
C LEU A 184 21.88 -16.93 2.50
#